data_AF-A0A941ULU3-F1
#
_entry.id   AF-A0A941ULU3-F1
#
_cell.length_a   1.000
_cell.length_b   1.000
_cell.length_c   1.000
_cell.angle_alpha   90.00
_cell.angle_beta   90.00
_cell.angle_gamma   90.00
#
_symmetry.space_group_name_H-M   'P 1'
#
loop_
_entity.id
_entity.type
_entity.pdbx_description
1 polymer ?
#
loop_
_entity_poly.entity_id
_entity_poly.type
_entity_poly.pdbx_seq_one_letter_code
_entity_poly.pdbx_strand_id
1 'polypeptide(L)'
;MTGEPAQPVSSPAPVSDRTILLIVAAYAAAFVAFGLAVDGPARVARGLAAIIVSRDTLLTDYFGIGGIGAACVNAGLLTLCACLVYLRTGAKMTGAAVACLFLVLGFALFGKNLLNIWPIVIGVALYARFRGEAFSNHVNTAFFGVALAPIFSEILFSGSLAPQVSVPLAVVTGLAIGFVLPPAAAQLFKAHMGFSLYNMGFTAGLVGTLVVALYKSYGFVPDPVFVWTTGNNVLLGTFLALVFSSMIAVGFWFDRRVPSGLKQVLATSGQSPTDFIALAGIGPTLANMGLCGAIGMGYILAVGGELNGPVIGAIFT
;
A
#
# COMPACT_ATOMS: atom_id res chain seq x y z
N MET A 1 -1.10 -55.11 -0.29
CA MET A 1 -0.65 -53.98 -1.14
C MET A 1 -0.45 -52.79 -0.22
N THR A 2 0.77 -52.64 0.27
CA THR A 2 1.20 -51.55 1.15
C THR A 2 1.29 -50.28 0.31
N GLY A 3 0.37 -49.35 0.53
CA GLY A 3 0.41 -48.03 -0.12
C GLY A 3 1.63 -47.26 0.37
N GLU A 4 2.58 -46.98 -0.52
CA GLU A 4 3.62 -46.00 -0.25
C GLU A 4 2.97 -44.64 0.07
N PRO A 5 3.41 -43.94 1.13
CA PRO A 5 3.02 -42.56 1.33
C PRO A 5 3.50 -41.74 0.13
N ALA A 6 2.57 -41.03 -0.52
CA ALA A 6 2.88 -40.10 -1.60
C ALA A 6 4.05 -39.21 -1.19
N GLN A 7 5.15 -39.28 -1.94
CA GLN A 7 6.31 -38.42 -1.73
C GLN A 7 5.84 -36.95 -1.76
N PRO A 8 6.28 -36.10 -0.82
CA PRO A 8 5.96 -34.67 -0.87
C PRO A 8 6.53 -34.12 -2.18
N VAL A 9 5.64 -33.75 -3.10
CA VAL A 9 6.01 -33.18 -4.40
C VAL A 9 6.89 -31.97 -4.12
N SER A 10 8.17 -32.06 -4.50
CA SER A 10 9.20 -31.07 -4.21
C SER A 10 8.70 -29.64 -4.38
N SER A 11 8.74 -28.85 -3.30
CA SER A 11 8.40 -27.43 -3.33
C SER A 11 9.19 -26.73 -4.45
N PRO A 12 8.59 -25.79 -5.22
CA PRO A 12 9.34 -25.07 -6.24
C PRO A 12 10.53 -24.37 -5.57
N ALA A 13 11.65 -24.25 -6.27
CA ALA A 13 12.79 -23.52 -5.74
C ALA A 13 12.35 -22.09 -5.33
N PRO A 14 12.73 -21.63 -4.13
CA PRO A 14 12.32 -20.32 -3.65
C PRO A 14 12.81 -19.23 -4.61
N VAL A 15 11.88 -18.38 -5.05
CA VAL A 15 12.18 -17.24 -5.92
C VAL A 15 12.96 -16.20 -5.13
N SER A 16 14.00 -15.61 -5.73
CA SER A 16 14.85 -14.65 -5.03
C SER A 16 14.10 -13.38 -4.65
N ASP A 17 14.49 -12.75 -3.53
CA ASP A 17 13.94 -11.46 -3.09
C ASP A 17 14.00 -10.40 -4.20
N ARG A 18 15.10 -10.38 -4.96
CA ARG A 18 15.27 -9.46 -6.10
C ARG A 18 14.22 -9.70 -7.18
N THR A 19 13.91 -10.95 -7.48
CA THR A 19 12.89 -11.29 -8.49
C THR A 19 11.50 -10.88 -8.01
N ILE A 20 11.15 -11.13 -6.74
CA ILE A 20 9.87 -10.69 -6.16
C ILE A 20 9.75 -9.17 -6.24
N LEU A 21 10.81 -8.45 -5.86
CA LEU A 21 10.85 -7.00 -5.93
C LEU A 21 10.71 -6.46 -7.36
N LEU A 22 11.35 -7.12 -8.34
CA LEU A 22 11.22 -6.76 -9.76
C LEU A 22 9.80 -6.95 -10.28
N ILE A 23 9.08 -7.99 -9.83
CA ILE A 23 7.67 -8.19 -10.19
C ILE A 23 6.83 -7.01 -9.68
N VAL A 24 7.00 -6.62 -8.41
CA VAL A 24 6.27 -5.49 -7.82
C VAL A 24 6.62 -4.18 -8.54
N ALA A 25 7.91 -3.95 -8.81
CA ALA A 25 8.37 -2.79 -9.55
C ALA A 25 7.81 -2.74 -10.98
N ALA A 26 7.61 -3.88 -11.63
CA ALA A 26 6.98 -3.95 -12.95
C ALA A 26 5.51 -3.49 -12.91
N TYR A 27 4.74 -3.88 -11.89
CA TYR A 27 3.38 -3.37 -11.70
C TYR A 27 3.36 -1.87 -11.42
N ALA A 28 4.27 -1.37 -10.57
CA ALA A 28 4.41 0.06 -10.32
C ALA A 28 4.77 0.82 -11.60
N ALA A 29 5.69 0.29 -12.42
CA ALA A 29 6.04 0.87 -13.71
C ALA A 29 4.88 0.84 -14.72
N ALA A 30 4.03 -0.20 -14.68
CA ALA A 30 2.82 -0.26 -15.52
C ALA A 30 1.84 0.88 -15.19
N PHE A 31 1.69 1.24 -13.90
CA PHE A 31 0.90 2.41 -13.50
C PHE A 31 1.49 3.73 -14.01
N VAL A 32 2.82 3.89 -13.98
CA VAL A 32 3.49 5.06 -14.56
C VAL A 32 3.27 5.13 -16.07
N ALA A 33 3.48 4.01 -16.78
CA ALA A 33 3.31 3.94 -18.23
C ALA A 33 1.85 4.23 -18.64
N PHE A 34 0.89 3.62 -17.93
CA PHE A 34 -0.53 3.87 -18.14
C PHE A 34 -0.87 5.35 -17.94
N GLY A 35 -0.42 5.95 -16.82
CA GLY A 35 -0.75 7.33 -16.54
C GLY A 35 -0.15 8.33 -17.55
N LEU A 36 1.08 8.08 -18.00
CA LEU A 36 1.70 8.85 -19.08
C LEU A 36 0.97 8.65 -20.42
N ALA A 37 0.44 7.46 -20.71
CA ALA A 37 -0.31 7.20 -21.94
C ALA A 37 -1.69 7.89 -21.94
N VAL A 38 -2.36 7.99 -20.78
CA VAL A 38 -3.69 8.61 -20.67
C VAL A 38 -3.62 10.13 -20.82
N ASP A 39 -2.77 10.80 -20.04
CA ASP A 39 -2.75 12.26 -19.99
C ASP A 39 -1.55 12.92 -20.71
N GLY A 40 -0.50 12.17 -21.01
CA GLY A 40 0.74 12.71 -21.56
C GLY A 40 1.60 13.42 -20.51
N PRO A 41 2.92 13.55 -20.74
CA PRO A 41 3.89 13.97 -19.72
C PRO A 41 3.65 15.39 -19.17
N ALA A 42 3.22 16.33 -20.01
CA ALA A 42 3.01 17.72 -19.60
C ALA A 42 1.78 17.91 -18.69
N ARG A 43 0.69 17.15 -18.90
CA ARG A 43 -0.47 17.18 -18.01
C ARG A 43 -0.17 16.43 -16.71
N VAL A 44 0.49 15.28 -16.80
CA VAL A 44 0.97 14.52 -15.64
C VAL A 44 1.82 15.39 -14.72
N ALA A 45 2.82 16.12 -15.25
CA ALA A 45 3.69 16.96 -14.43
C ALA A 45 2.91 18.06 -13.66
N ARG A 46 1.93 18.70 -14.31
CA ARG A 46 1.06 19.69 -13.66
C ARG A 46 0.15 19.05 -12.61
N GLY A 47 -0.42 17.88 -12.92
CA GLY A 47 -1.26 17.14 -11.98
C GLY A 47 -0.49 16.64 -10.76
N LEU A 48 0.75 16.19 -10.92
CA LEU A 48 1.64 15.81 -9.81
C LEU A 48 1.91 17.00 -8.88
N ALA A 49 2.17 18.18 -9.45
CA ALA A 49 2.33 19.39 -8.65
C ALA A 49 1.06 19.73 -7.85
N ALA A 50 -0.12 19.56 -8.44
CA ALA A 50 -1.40 19.75 -7.76
C ALA A 50 -1.61 18.74 -6.61
N ILE A 51 -1.28 17.47 -6.84
CA ILE A 51 -1.37 16.39 -5.83
C ILE A 51 -0.41 16.63 -4.65
N ILE A 52 0.80 17.15 -4.90
CA ILE A 52 1.78 17.37 -3.82
C ILE A 52 1.34 18.50 -2.88
N VAL A 53 0.57 19.47 -3.39
CA VAL A 53 0.15 20.67 -2.66
C VAL A 53 -1.30 20.56 -2.17
N SER A 54 -1.95 19.40 -2.34
CA SER A 54 -3.31 19.17 -1.84
C SER A 54 -3.35 18.81 -0.35
N ARG A 55 -4.46 19.14 0.30
CA ARG A 55 -4.84 18.53 1.59
C ARG A 55 -5.39 17.15 1.30
N ASP A 56 -4.89 16.16 2.03
CA ASP A 56 -5.05 14.74 1.68
C ASP A 56 -6.08 14.02 2.57
N THR A 57 -7.12 14.73 3.00
CA THR A 57 -8.07 14.25 4.00
C THR A 57 -8.98 13.16 3.41
N LEU A 58 -8.88 11.94 3.97
CA LEU A 58 -9.74 10.74 3.86
C LEU A 58 -10.20 10.31 2.45
N LEU A 59 -11.07 11.07 1.78
CA LEU A 59 -11.67 10.79 0.47
C LEU A 59 -11.19 11.78 -0.60
N THR A 60 -9.91 12.12 -0.56
CA THR A 60 -9.30 13.02 -1.55
C THR A 60 -8.84 12.23 -2.76
N ASP A 61 -9.75 12.01 -3.72
CA ASP A 61 -9.43 11.31 -4.97
C ASP A 61 -8.50 12.13 -5.87
N TYR A 62 -7.28 11.63 -6.08
CA TYR A 62 -6.30 12.32 -6.91
C TYR A 62 -6.67 12.35 -8.39
N PHE A 63 -7.59 11.51 -8.86
CA PHE A 63 -8.15 11.65 -10.21
C PHE A 63 -8.87 12.99 -10.37
N GLY A 64 -9.55 13.46 -9.32
CA GLY A 64 -10.23 14.75 -9.32
C GLY A 64 -9.30 15.96 -9.16
N ILE A 65 -8.08 15.75 -8.64
CA ILE A 65 -7.10 16.82 -8.39
C ILE A 65 -6.12 16.96 -9.56
N GLY A 66 -5.41 15.88 -9.87
CA GLY A 66 -4.33 15.88 -10.86
C GLY A 66 -4.69 15.26 -12.20
N GLY A 67 -5.85 14.62 -12.30
CA GLY A 67 -6.22 13.76 -13.43
C GLY A 67 -5.78 12.31 -13.22
N ILE A 68 -6.37 11.40 -14.01
CA ILE A 68 -6.12 9.95 -13.92
C ILE A 68 -4.63 9.65 -14.11
N GLY A 69 -4.01 10.29 -15.10
CA GLY A 69 -2.61 10.06 -15.44
C GLY A 69 -1.67 10.47 -14.32
N ALA A 70 -1.87 11.64 -13.72
CA ALA A 70 -1.02 12.12 -12.64
C ALA A 70 -1.13 11.26 -11.38
N ALA A 71 -2.34 10.83 -11.02
CA ALA A 71 -2.56 9.95 -9.87
C ALA A 71 -1.91 8.57 -10.07
N CYS A 72 -2.07 7.95 -11.26
CA CYS A 72 -1.42 6.68 -11.57
C CYS A 72 0.11 6.80 -11.57
N VAL A 73 0.65 7.92 -12.09
CA VAL A 73 2.11 8.18 -12.04
C VAL A 73 2.58 8.42 -10.61
N ASN A 74 1.84 9.16 -9.78
CA ASN A 74 2.14 9.33 -8.35
C ASN A 74 2.21 7.95 -7.67
N ALA A 75 1.19 7.12 -7.87
CA ALA A 75 1.13 5.78 -7.31
C ALA A 75 2.32 4.91 -7.72
N GLY A 76 2.60 4.84 -9.02
CA GLY A 76 3.70 4.06 -9.55
C GLY A 76 5.08 4.55 -9.07
N LEU A 77 5.34 5.87 -9.13
CA LEU A 77 6.62 6.44 -8.68
C LEU A 77 6.83 6.24 -7.17
N LEU A 78 5.79 6.41 -6.37
CA LEU A 78 5.87 6.25 -4.92
C LEU A 78 6.19 4.79 -4.55
N THR A 79 5.54 3.83 -5.22
CA THR A 79 5.87 2.40 -5.04
C THR A 79 7.24 2.04 -5.55
N LEU A 80 7.74 2.65 -6.64
CA LEU A 80 9.12 2.47 -7.11
C LEU A 80 10.14 3.02 -6.09
N CYS A 81 9.87 4.18 -5.48
CA CYS A 81 10.66 4.71 -4.38
C CYS A 81 10.67 3.76 -3.18
N ALA A 82 9.51 3.19 -2.83
CA ALA A 82 9.43 2.18 -1.78
C ALA A 82 10.26 0.94 -2.14
N CYS A 83 10.14 0.42 -3.37
CA CYS A 83 10.94 -0.70 -3.86
C CYS A 83 12.45 -0.41 -3.77
N LEU A 84 12.88 0.81 -4.10
CA LEU A 84 14.27 1.22 -3.96
C LEU A 84 14.73 1.18 -2.50
N VAL A 85 13.89 1.57 -1.54
CA VAL A 85 14.21 1.45 -0.10
C VAL A 85 14.37 -0.01 0.31
N TYR A 86 13.48 -0.92 -0.12
CA TYR A 86 13.64 -2.36 0.13
C TYR A 86 14.97 -2.88 -0.46
N LEU A 87 15.29 -2.51 -1.69
CA LEU A 87 16.53 -2.92 -2.36
C LEU A 87 17.78 -2.41 -1.63
N ARG A 88 17.79 -1.14 -1.22
CA ARG A 88 18.94 -0.49 -0.57
C ARG A 88 19.18 -0.98 0.85
N THR A 89 18.11 -1.33 1.56
CA THR A 89 18.19 -1.82 2.94
C THR A 89 18.41 -3.32 3.03
N GLY A 90 18.19 -4.07 1.94
CA GLY A 90 18.25 -5.53 1.95
C GLY A 90 17.12 -6.17 2.77
N ALA A 91 15.99 -5.48 2.91
CA ALA A 91 14.81 -6.03 3.59
C ALA A 91 14.28 -7.26 2.83
N LYS A 92 13.91 -8.30 3.59
CA LYS A 92 13.41 -9.57 3.02
C LYS A 92 12.06 -9.38 2.34
N MET A 93 11.86 -10.02 1.20
CA MET A 93 10.61 -9.93 0.43
C MET A 93 9.63 -11.04 0.82
N THR A 94 9.01 -10.88 1.99
CA THR A 94 7.94 -11.76 2.49
C THR A 94 6.58 -11.44 1.87
N GLY A 95 5.57 -12.29 2.09
CA GLY A 95 4.18 -11.98 1.72
C GLY A 95 3.70 -10.64 2.28
N ALA A 96 4.10 -10.31 3.51
CA ALA A 96 3.80 -9.01 4.12
C ALA A 96 4.48 -7.83 3.41
N ALA A 97 5.71 -8.01 2.89
CA ALA A 97 6.39 -6.98 2.12
C ALA A 97 5.69 -6.72 0.77
N VAL A 98 5.26 -7.78 0.09
CA VAL A 98 4.48 -7.66 -1.16
C VAL A 98 3.15 -6.96 -0.91
N ALA A 99 2.40 -7.39 0.11
CA ALA A 99 1.16 -6.71 0.52
C ALA A 99 1.42 -5.23 0.81
N CYS A 100 2.46 -4.91 1.59
CA CYS A 100 2.85 -3.55 1.92
C CYS A 100 3.03 -2.67 0.67
N LEU A 101 3.79 -3.14 -0.33
CA LEU A 101 4.05 -2.38 -1.55
C LEU A 101 2.81 -2.21 -2.44
N PHE A 102 1.91 -3.18 -2.48
CA PHE A 102 0.64 -3.05 -3.20
C PHE A 102 -0.36 -2.12 -2.49
N LEU A 103 -0.39 -2.11 -1.15
CA LEU A 103 -1.14 -1.11 -0.39
C LEU A 103 -0.57 0.30 -0.60
N VAL A 104 0.75 0.43 -0.65
CA VAL A 104 1.41 1.69 -1.01
C VAL A 104 0.99 2.14 -2.41
N LEU A 105 0.95 1.23 -3.39
CA LEU A 105 0.50 1.51 -4.76
C LEU A 105 -0.97 1.97 -4.78
N GLY A 106 -1.87 1.20 -4.17
CA GLY A 106 -3.30 1.50 -4.16
C GLY A 106 -3.63 2.80 -3.43
N PHE A 107 -3.12 2.96 -2.21
CA PHE A 107 -3.35 4.17 -1.42
C PHE A 107 -2.48 5.36 -1.82
N ALA A 108 -1.68 5.27 -2.88
CA ALA A 108 -1.07 6.45 -3.50
C ALA A 108 -1.93 7.02 -4.64
N LEU A 109 -3.09 6.42 -4.91
CA LEU A 109 -4.13 7.03 -5.73
C LEU A 109 -5.02 8.00 -4.93
N PHE A 110 -4.91 7.99 -3.59
CA PHE A 110 -5.56 8.94 -2.71
C PHE A 110 -4.79 9.08 -1.39
N GLY A 111 -4.51 10.30 -0.96
CA GLY A 111 -3.98 10.58 0.36
C GLY A 111 -2.49 10.25 0.63
N LYS A 112 -1.76 9.60 -0.28
CA LYS A 112 -0.29 9.44 -0.20
C LYS A 112 0.38 9.97 -1.44
N ASN A 113 1.35 10.85 -1.28
CA ASN A 113 2.11 11.44 -2.38
C ASN A 113 3.62 11.41 -2.12
N LEU A 114 4.40 11.81 -3.12
CA LEU A 114 5.86 11.77 -3.07
C LEU A 114 6.48 12.67 -1.98
N LEU A 115 5.71 13.53 -1.33
CA LEU A 115 6.14 14.42 -0.25
C LEU A 115 5.76 13.84 1.13
N ASN A 116 4.50 13.46 1.33
CA ASN A 116 3.92 13.30 2.67
C ASN A 116 4.32 12.01 3.42
N ILE A 117 4.89 11.02 2.72
CA ILE A 117 5.23 9.73 3.33
C ILE A 117 6.53 9.76 4.16
N TRP A 118 7.49 10.63 3.81
CA TRP A 118 8.86 10.54 4.29
C TRP A 118 9.03 10.82 5.78
N PRO A 119 8.34 11.80 6.39
CA PRO A 119 8.44 12.04 7.83
C PRO A 119 8.12 10.79 8.67
N ILE A 120 7.13 9.99 8.27
CA ILE A 120 6.78 8.74 8.96
C ILE A 120 7.86 7.68 8.74
N VAL A 121 8.36 7.51 7.52
CA VAL A 121 9.45 6.57 7.20
C VAL A 121 10.71 6.91 8.00
N ILE A 122 11.07 8.20 8.07
CA ILE A 122 12.20 8.69 8.85
C ILE A 122 11.96 8.48 10.35
N GLY A 123 10.74 8.72 10.85
CA GLY A 123 10.38 8.46 12.24
C GLY A 123 10.61 6.99 12.65
N VAL A 124 10.22 6.05 11.78
CA VAL A 124 10.50 4.62 12.00
C VAL A 124 12.00 4.32 11.95
N ALA A 125 12.75 4.96 11.04
CA ALA A 125 14.21 4.82 10.99
C ALA A 125 14.90 5.36 12.24
N LEU A 126 14.39 6.46 12.82
CA LEU A 126 14.86 6.99 14.10
C LEU A 126 14.58 6.02 15.25
N TYR A 127 13.41 5.38 15.26
CA TYR A 127 13.10 4.32 16.24
C TYR A 127 14.08 3.15 16.12
N ALA A 128 14.32 2.65 14.90
CA ALA A 128 15.26 1.55 14.66
C ALA A 128 16.66 1.92 15.17
N ARG A 129 17.12 3.14 14.88
CA ARG A 129 18.40 3.66 15.39
C ARG A 129 18.43 3.77 16.91
N PHE A 130 17.36 4.27 17.54
CA PHE A 130 17.24 4.37 19.00
C PHE A 130 17.33 3.00 19.68
N ARG A 131 16.81 1.95 19.03
CA ARG A 131 16.85 0.57 19.52
C ARG A 131 18.14 -0.17 19.17
N GLY A 132 19.02 0.41 18.36
CA GLY A 132 20.21 -0.28 17.83
C GLY A 132 19.87 -1.41 16.85
N GLU A 133 18.69 -1.36 16.21
CA GLU A 133 18.19 -2.37 15.29
C GLU A 133 18.40 -1.91 13.83
N ALA A 134 18.60 -2.87 12.92
CA ALA A 134 18.71 -2.57 11.50
C ALA A 134 17.37 -2.08 10.95
N PHE A 135 17.38 -0.98 10.19
CA PHE A 135 16.16 -0.43 9.58
C PHE A 135 15.47 -1.43 8.62
N SER A 136 16.23 -2.35 8.03
CA SER A 136 15.72 -3.46 7.20
C SER A 136 14.61 -4.28 7.89
N ASN A 137 14.66 -4.38 9.23
CA ASN A 137 13.67 -5.11 10.03
C ASN A 137 12.36 -4.32 10.22
N HIS A 138 12.38 -3.02 9.94
CA HIS A 138 11.27 -2.08 10.17
C HIS A 138 10.71 -1.49 8.88
N VAL A 139 11.21 -1.88 7.70
CA VAL A 139 10.75 -1.34 6.41
C VAL A 139 9.26 -1.58 6.18
N ASN A 140 8.76 -2.79 6.49
CA ASN A 140 7.32 -3.08 6.41
C ASN A 140 6.53 -2.16 7.34
N THR A 141 7.00 -1.96 8.58
CA THR A 141 6.38 -1.06 9.56
C THR A 141 6.36 0.38 9.07
N ALA A 142 7.45 0.85 8.44
CA ALA A 142 7.53 2.18 7.85
C ALA A 142 6.48 2.37 6.75
N PHE A 143 6.43 1.48 5.76
CA PHE A 143 5.54 1.66 4.61
C PHE A 143 4.09 1.27 4.88
N PHE A 144 3.78 0.39 5.83
CA PHE A 144 2.40 0.28 6.32
C PHE A 144 2.02 1.51 7.15
N GLY A 145 2.96 2.06 7.92
CA GLY A 145 2.78 3.25 8.74
C GLY A 145 2.40 4.51 7.97
N VAL A 146 2.85 4.63 6.71
CA VAL A 146 2.48 5.76 5.84
C VAL A 146 0.98 5.81 5.51
N ALA A 147 0.17 4.85 5.99
CA ALA A 147 -1.28 5.00 6.08
C ALA A 147 -1.69 6.32 6.76
N LEU A 148 -0.88 6.85 7.67
CA LEU A 148 -1.08 8.12 8.37
C LEU A 148 -0.48 9.35 7.67
N ALA A 149 0.10 9.19 6.48
CA ALA A 149 0.67 10.30 5.71
C ALA A 149 -0.31 11.47 5.43
N PRO A 150 -1.64 11.25 5.25
CA PRO A 150 -2.62 12.34 5.20
C PRO A 150 -2.51 13.38 6.32
N ILE A 151 -2.16 12.95 7.54
CA ILE A 151 -2.00 13.86 8.69
C ILE A 151 -0.92 14.90 8.41
N PHE A 152 0.16 14.50 7.75
CA PHE A 152 1.24 15.42 7.39
C PHE A 152 0.74 16.52 6.44
N SER A 153 0.08 16.15 5.34
CA SER A 153 -0.44 17.12 4.37
C SER A 153 -1.51 18.03 4.97
N GLU A 154 -2.38 17.47 5.82
CA GLU A 154 -3.44 18.21 6.52
C GLU A 154 -2.87 19.33 7.40
N ILE A 155 -1.81 19.03 8.16
CA ILE A 155 -1.12 20.04 8.97
C ILE A 155 -0.40 21.02 8.07
N LEU A 156 0.40 20.52 7.12
CA LEU A 156 1.30 21.32 6.29
C LEU A 156 0.55 22.41 5.51
N PHE A 157 -0.57 22.02 4.88
CA PHE A 157 -1.41 22.88 4.05
C PHE A 157 -2.65 23.40 4.78
N SER A 158 -2.65 23.34 6.11
CA SER A 158 -3.69 23.92 6.97
C SER A 158 -3.91 25.39 6.64
N GLY A 159 -5.17 25.79 6.43
CA GLY A 159 -5.55 27.18 6.23
C GLY A 159 -5.55 28.01 7.52
N SER A 160 -5.48 27.34 8.68
CA SER A 160 -5.63 27.97 10.00
C SER A 160 -4.29 28.28 10.67
N LEU A 161 -3.19 27.75 10.14
CA LEU A 161 -1.84 27.90 10.70
C LEU A 161 -0.95 28.66 9.73
N ALA A 162 -0.15 29.59 10.26
CA ALA A 162 0.89 30.24 9.47
C ALA A 162 1.96 29.19 9.05
N PRO A 163 2.55 29.29 7.84
CA PRO A 163 3.55 28.33 7.36
C PRO A 163 4.74 28.08 8.29
N GLN A 164 5.12 29.11 9.07
CA GLN A 164 6.19 29.04 10.07
C GLN A 164 5.87 28.06 11.21
N VAL A 165 4.59 27.78 11.46
CA VAL A 165 4.11 26.83 12.47
C VAL A 165 3.68 25.51 11.82
N SER A 166 2.98 25.55 10.69
CA SER A 166 2.48 24.33 10.04
C SER A 166 3.60 23.41 9.55
N VAL A 167 4.67 23.96 8.97
CA VAL A 167 5.78 23.17 8.42
C VAL A 167 6.52 22.40 9.52
N PRO A 168 7.00 23.03 10.62
CA PRO A 168 7.64 22.29 11.71
C PRO A 168 6.69 21.30 12.38
N LEU A 169 5.42 21.69 12.59
CA LEU A 169 4.44 20.84 13.26
C LEU A 169 4.14 19.58 12.45
N ALA A 170 4.01 19.70 11.12
CA ALA A 170 3.78 18.57 10.22
C ALA A 170 4.96 17.58 10.30
N VAL A 171 6.19 18.09 10.18
CA VAL A 171 7.41 17.28 10.24
C VAL A 171 7.54 16.58 11.60
N VAL A 172 7.43 17.32 12.70
CA VAL A 172 7.55 16.77 14.06
C VAL A 172 6.47 15.71 14.31
N THR A 173 5.23 15.98 13.90
CA THR A 173 4.12 15.03 14.08
C THR A 173 4.34 13.77 13.27
N GLY A 174 4.75 13.88 11.99
CA GLY A 174 5.06 12.73 11.15
C GLY A 174 6.21 11.88 11.71
N LEU A 175 7.29 12.52 12.20
CA LEU A 175 8.40 11.84 12.86
C LEU A 175 7.95 11.13 14.15
N ALA A 176 7.15 11.80 14.98
CA ALA A 176 6.64 11.23 16.22
C ALA A 176 5.71 10.03 15.98
N ILE A 177 4.80 10.14 15.00
CA ILE A 177 3.96 9.02 14.55
C ILE A 177 4.84 7.85 14.12
N GLY A 178 5.80 8.10 13.22
CA GLY A 178 6.73 7.07 12.75
C GLY A 178 7.51 6.42 13.90
N PHE A 179 7.96 7.20 14.88
CA PHE A 179 8.73 6.67 16.01
C PHE A 179 7.90 5.77 16.94
N VAL A 180 6.61 6.09 17.14
CA VAL A 180 5.71 5.37 18.04
C VAL A 180 5.08 4.14 17.39
N LEU A 181 4.98 4.11 16.06
CA LEU A 181 4.32 3.01 15.32
C LEU A 181 4.92 1.62 15.60
N PRO A 182 6.26 1.39 15.53
CA PRO A 182 6.82 0.06 15.79
C PRO A 182 6.51 -0.51 17.19
N PRO A 183 6.72 0.22 18.31
CA PRO A 183 6.39 -0.30 19.62
C PRO A 183 4.88 -0.42 19.84
N ALA A 184 4.05 0.47 19.28
CA ALA A 184 2.60 0.36 19.35
C ALA A 184 2.10 -0.90 18.63
N ALA A 185 2.58 -1.15 17.41
CA ALA A 185 2.22 -2.33 16.63
C ALA A 185 2.62 -3.63 17.33
N ALA A 186 3.79 -3.66 17.97
CA ALA A 186 4.25 -4.82 18.72
C ALA A 186 3.34 -5.13 19.93
N GLN A 187 2.84 -4.11 20.63
CA GLN A 187 1.95 -4.33 21.78
C GLN A 187 0.52 -4.68 21.35
N LEU A 188 -0.01 -4.03 20.32
CA LEU A 188 -1.35 -4.35 19.81
C LEU A 188 -1.40 -5.74 19.20
N PHE A 189 -0.32 -6.19 18.56
CA PHE A 189 -0.20 -7.57 18.09
C PHE A 189 -0.41 -8.59 19.21
N LYS A 190 0.17 -8.34 20.40
CA LYS A 190 -0.03 -9.19 21.58
C LYS A 190 -1.45 -9.07 22.11
N ALA A 191 -2.06 -7.89 22.08
CA ALA A 191 -3.42 -7.68 22.56
C ALA A 191 -4.46 -8.48 21.75
N HIS A 192 -4.31 -8.52 20.42
CA HIS A 192 -5.25 -9.23 19.55
C HIS A 192 -4.76 -10.62 19.10
N MET A 193 -3.63 -11.11 19.62
CA MET A 193 -3.11 -12.48 19.36
C MET A 193 -3.07 -12.91 17.88
N GLY A 194 -2.75 -11.99 16.97
CA GLY A 194 -2.73 -12.28 15.53
C GLY A 194 -4.10 -12.39 14.83
N PHE A 195 -5.23 -12.15 15.51
CA PHE A 195 -6.57 -12.14 14.91
C PHE A 195 -6.82 -10.93 14.00
N SER A 196 -6.09 -9.83 14.17
CA SER A 196 -6.02 -8.77 13.16
C SER A 196 -4.96 -9.14 12.12
N LEU A 197 -5.44 -9.55 10.93
CA LEU A 197 -4.58 -9.85 9.79
C LEU A 197 -3.75 -8.63 9.37
N TYR A 198 -4.38 -7.46 9.46
CA TYR A 198 -3.74 -6.17 9.18
C TYR A 198 -3.45 -5.37 10.46
N ASN A 199 -2.62 -5.93 11.35
CA ASN A 199 -2.23 -5.29 12.62
C ASN A 199 -1.69 -3.86 12.43
N MET A 200 -0.89 -3.62 11.39
CA MET A 200 -0.37 -2.29 11.13
C MET A 200 -1.47 -1.27 10.79
N GLY A 201 -2.48 -1.67 10.01
CA GLY A 201 -3.65 -0.82 9.73
C GLY A 201 -4.45 -0.52 10.99
N PHE A 202 -4.67 -1.55 11.84
CA PHE A 202 -5.32 -1.37 13.15
C PHE A 202 -4.53 -0.42 14.06
N THR A 203 -3.22 -0.59 14.14
CA THR A 203 -2.31 0.28 14.89
C THR A 203 -2.35 1.71 14.39
N ALA A 204 -2.25 1.89 13.07
CA ALA A 204 -2.37 3.20 12.43
C ALA A 204 -3.72 3.85 12.76
N GLY A 205 -4.82 3.10 12.71
CA GLY A 205 -6.15 3.61 13.08
C GLY A 205 -6.22 4.14 14.52
N LEU A 206 -5.65 3.42 15.49
CA LEU A 206 -5.60 3.86 16.88
C LEU A 206 -4.71 5.09 17.08
N VAL A 207 -3.49 5.08 16.51
CA VAL A 207 -2.57 6.21 16.58
C VAL A 207 -3.17 7.44 15.90
N GLY A 208 -3.77 7.28 14.73
CA GLY A 208 -4.44 8.37 14.00
C GLY A 208 -5.61 8.95 14.78
N THR A 209 -6.43 8.10 15.43
CA THR A 209 -7.53 8.55 16.29
C THR A 209 -7.02 9.41 17.45
N LEU A 210 -5.93 8.99 18.10
CA LEU A 210 -5.31 9.76 19.18
C LEU A 210 -4.77 11.11 18.68
N VAL A 211 -4.06 11.13 17.56
CA VAL A 211 -3.50 12.37 16.99
C VAL A 211 -4.62 13.34 16.61
N VAL A 212 -5.66 12.87 15.93
CA VAL A 212 -6.82 13.69 15.56
C VAL A 212 -7.56 14.20 16.80
N ALA A 213 -7.73 13.37 17.84
CA ALA A 213 -8.35 13.79 19.10
C ALA A 213 -7.57 14.90 19.81
N LEU A 214 -6.23 14.78 19.86
CA LEU A 214 -5.37 15.83 20.41
C LEU A 214 -5.52 17.14 19.62
N TYR A 215 -5.55 17.07 18.31
CA TYR A 215 -5.71 18.27 17.48
C TYR A 215 -7.06 18.95 17.68
N LYS A 216 -8.14 18.14 17.73
CA LYS A 216 -9.47 18.65 18.07
C LYS A 216 -9.51 19.33 19.43
N SER A 217 -8.77 18.85 20.43
CA SER A 217 -8.74 19.51 21.76
C SER A 217 -8.08 20.89 21.75
N TYR A 218 -7.21 21.18 20.77
CA TYR A 218 -6.62 22.51 20.56
C TYR A 218 -7.40 23.37 19.55
N GLY A 219 -8.60 22.93 19.14
CA GLY A 219 -9.45 23.65 18.18
C GLY A 219 -9.11 23.40 16.72
N PHE A 220 -8.16 22.50 16.42
CA PHE A 220 -7.88 22.08 15.04
C PHE A 220 -8.83 20.95 14.64
N VAL A 221 -9.96 21.32 14.02
CA VAL A 221 -10.93 20.37 13.48
C VAL A 221 -10.65 20.25 11.98
N PRO A 222 -10.18 19.08 11.49
CA PRO A 222 -10.01 18.86 10.06
C PRO A 222 -11.36 18.97 9.35
N ASP A 223 -11.43 19.78 8.30
CA ASP A 223 -12.61 19.86 7.45
C ASP A 223 -12.69 18.58 6.60
N PRO A 224 -13.86 17.91 6.52
CA PRO A 224 -14.01 16.76 5.65
C PRO A 224 -13.89 17.18 4.19
N VAL A 225 -12.88 16.67 3.49
CA VAL A 225 -12.73 16.80 2.04
C VAL A 225 -13.38 15.59 1.37
N PHE A 226 -14.27 15.85 0.41
CA PHE A 226 -14.92 14.83 -0.39
C PHE A 226 -14.70 15.14 -1.88
N VAL A 227 -13.64 14.55 -2.45
CA VAL A 227 -13.37 14.58 -3.89
C VAL A 227 -13.65 13.18 -4.41
N TRP A 228 -14.68 13.03 -5.23
CA TRP A 228 -15.12 11.73 -5.73
C TRP A 228 -15.39 11.80 -7.22
N THR A 229 -14.52 11.19 -8.04
CA THR A 229 -14.73 11.14 -9.48
C THR A 229 -15.66 10.00 -9.89
N THR A 230 -16.36 10.21 -11.01
CA THR A 230 -17.32 9.28 -11.62
C THR A 230 -17.10 9.21 -13.13
N GLY A 231 -17.57 8.14 -13.78
CA GLY A 231 -17.55 7.98 -15.23
C GLY A 231 -16.27 7.38 -15.82
N ASN A 232 -15.34 6.92 -14.97
CA ASN A 232 -14.04 6.38 -15.39
C ASN A 232 -14.03 4.85 -15.55
N ASN A 233 -15.17 4.19 -15.33
CA ASN A 233 -15.30 2.74 -15.19
C ASN A 233 -14.76 1.94 -16.37
N VAL A 234 -15.01 2.36 -17.61
CA VAL A 234 -14.54 1.62 -18.79
C VAL A 234 -13.02 1.64 -18.89
N LEU A 235 -12.42 2.84 -18.78
CA LEU A 235 -10.98 3.03 -18.90
C LEU A 235 -10.23 2.30 -17.77
N LEU A 236 -10.62 2.58 -16.51
CA LEU A 236 -9.98 2.01 -15.34
C LEU A 236 -10.27 0.52 -15.20
N GLY A 237 -11.51 0.09 -15.49
CA GLY A 237 -11.89 -1.32 -15.44
C GLY A 237 -11.12 -2.15 -16.46
N THR A 238 -10.90 -1.63 -17.67
CA THR A 238 -10.06 -2.30 -18.67
C THR A 238 -8.61 -2.41 -18.20
N PHE A 239 -8.04 -1.33 -17.68
CA PHE A 239 -6.66 -1.35 -17.18
C PHE A 239 -6.48 -2.33 -16.01
N LEU A 240 -7.39 -2.32 -15.04
CA LEU A 240 -7.35 -3.22 -13.89
C LEU A 240 -7.58 -4.68 -14.29
N ALA A 241 -8.49 -4.95 -15.23
CA ALA A 241 -8.68 -6.29 -15.78
C ALA A 241 -7.38 -6.84 -16.38
N LEU A 242 -6.62 -6.00 -17.11
CA LEU A 242 -5.31 -6.37 -17.64
C LEU A 242 -4.29 -6.64 -16.53
N VAL A 243 -4.23 -5.78 -15.51
CA VAL A 243 -3.33 -5.96 -14.34
C VAL A 243 -3.62 -7.28 -13.63
N PHE A 244 -4.88 -7.54 -13.26
CA PHE A 244 -5.26 -8.77 -12.56
C PHE A 244 -5.08 -10.02 -13.42
N SER A 245 -5.40 -9.95 -14.71
CA SER A 245 -5.14 -11.05 -15.64
C SER A 245 -3.64 -11.34 -15.77
N SER A 246 -2.81 -10.30 -15.82
CA SER A 246 -1.35 -10.48 -15.85
C SER A 246 -0.80 -11.07 -14.55
N MET A 247 -1.39 -10.79 -13.39
CA MET A 247 -1.00 -11.43 -12.12
C MET A 247 -1.22 -12.94 -12.16
N ILE A 248 -2.36 -13.37 -12.71
CA ILE A 248 -2.68 -14.79 -12.88
C ILE A 248 -1.70 -15.42 -13.89
N ALA A 249 -1.46 -14.77 -15.03
CA ALA A 249 -0.55 -15.28 -16.07
C ALA A 249 0.90 -15.40 -15.58
N VAL A 250 1.43 -14.36 -14.91
CA VAL A 250 2.75 -14.39 -14.26
C VAL A 250 2.79 -15.46 -13.17
N GLY A 251 1.70 -15.63 -12.42
CA GLY A 251 1.56 -16.70 -11.44
C GLY A 251 1.81 -18.10 -12.04
N PHE A 252 1.15 -18.41 -13.16
CA PHE A 252 1.35 -19.66 -13.91
C PHE A 252 2.72 -19.79 -14.57
N TRP A 253 3.36 -18.66 -14.91
CA TRP A 253 4.71 -18.66 -15.46
C TRP A 253 5.75 -19.12 -14.44
N PHE A 254 5.62 -18.70 -13.18
CA PHE A 254 6.52 -19.12 -12.10
C PHE A 254 6.18 -20.51 -11.53
N ASP A 255 4.90 -20.85 -11.42
CA ASP A 255 4.49 -22.16 -10.90
C ASP A 255 3.25 -22.70 -11.62
N ARG A 256 3.39 -23.87 -12.25
CA ARG A 256 2.25 -24.56 -12.88
C ARG A 256 1.28 -25.16 -11.86
N ARG A 257 1.68 -25.24 -10.58
CA ARG A 257 0.87 -25.75 -9.46
C ARG A 257 -0.02 -24.69 -8.82
N VAL A 258 -0.25 -23.55 -9.49
CA VAL A 258 -1.22 -22.53 -9.08
C VAL A 258 -2.55 -23.11 -8.57
N PRO A 259 -3.22 -24.08 -9.25
CA PRO A 259 -4.49 -24.61 -8.75
C PRO A 259 -4.38 -25.31 -7.38
N SER A 260 -3.31 -26.07 -7.14
CA SER A 260 -3.09 -26.71 -5.83
C SER A 260 -2.65 -25.71 -4.77
N GLY A 261 -1.81 -24.74 -5.12
CA GLY A 261 -1.41 -23.69 -4.19
C GLY A 261 -2.57 -22.78 -3.78
N LEU A 262 -3.50 -22.49 -4.69
CA LEU A 262 -4.74 -21.77 -4.37
C LEU A 262 -5.60 -22.53 -3.37
N LYS A 263 -5.74 -23.85 -3.53
CA LYS A 263 -6.44 -24.69 -2.53
C LYS A 263 -5.78 -24.60 -1.16
N GLN A 264 -4.45 -24.60 -1.12
CA GLN A 264 -3.70 -24.46 0.13
C GLN A 264 -3.90 -23.08 0.78
N VAL A 265 -3.86 -22.00 -0.01
CA VAL A 265 -4.13 -20.63 0.45
C VAL A 265 -5.54 -20.56 1.05
N LEU A 266 -6.56 -21.04 0.35
CA LEU A 266 -7.96 -21.01 0.79
C LEU A 266 -8.22 -21.89 2.02
N ALA A 267 -7.49 -22.99 2.18
CA ALA A 267 -7.63 -23.87 3.34
C ALA A 267 -6.93 -23.34 4.61
N THR A 268 -6.07 -22.33 4.47
CA THR A 268 -5.30 -21.78 5.59
C THR A 268 -6.12 -20.73 6.34
N SER A 269 -6.07 -20.75 7.68
CA SER A 269 -6.83 -19.80 8.52
C SER A 269 -6.45 -18.33 8.28
N GLY A 270 -5.25 -18.10 7.75
CA GLY A 270 -4.69 -16.77 7.49
C GLY A 270 -4.20 -16.05 8.74
N GLN A 271 -4.36 -16.62 9.94
CA GLN A 271 -3.97 -15.97 11.20
C GLN A 271 -2.52 -15.46 11.14
N SER A 272 -2.30 -14.18 11.46
CA SER A 272 -0.96 -13.59 11.43
C SER A 272 -0.04 -14.25 12.45
N PRO A 273 1.25 -14.51 12.14
CA PRO A 273 1.99 -14.02 10.96
C PRO A 273 2.13 -15.09 9.84
N THR A 274 1.03 -15.50 9.20
CA THR A 274 1.09 -16.39 8.02
C THR A 274 1.72 -15.68 6.82
N ASP A 275 2.73 -16.30 6.20
CA ASP A 275 3.33 -15.84 4.96
C ASP A 275 2.90 -16.74 3.79
N PHE A 276 2.00 -16.24 2.94
CA PHE A 276 1.47 -16.99 1.80
C PHE A 276 2.50 -17.26 0.70
N ILE A 277 3.53 -16.41 0.56
CA ILE A 277 4.62 -16.65 -0.38
C ILE A 277 5.48 -17.81 0.14
N ALA A 278 5.77 -17.85 1.44
CA ALA A 278 6.50 -18.97 2.03
C ALA A 278 5.68 -20.27 2.01
N LEU A 279 4.36 -20.17 2.21
CA LEU A 279 3.44 -21.30 2.30
C LEU A 279 3.15 -21.96 0.95
N ALA A 280 2.75 -21.15 -0.05
CA ALA A 280 2.26 -21.63 -1.34
C ALA A 280 3.16 -21.22 -2.51
N GLY A 281 4.13 -20.32 -2.30
CA GLY A 281 4.98 -19.78 -3.35
C GLY A 281 4.42 -18.50 -3.97
N ILE A 282 5.28 -17.78 -4.70
CA ILE A 282 4.91 -16.52 -5.37
C ILE A 282 3.85 -16.73 -6.46
N GLY A 283 3.89 -17.86 -7.18
CA GLY A 283 2.97 -18.15 -8.28
C GLY A 283 1.51 -18.19 -7.84
N PRO A 284 1.14 -19.09 -6.90
CA PRO A 284 -0.22 -19.14 -6.35
C PRO A 284 -0.62 -17.86 -5.62
N THR A 285 0.33 -17.18 -4.95
CA THR A 285 0.06 -15.90 -4.28
C THR A 285 -0.37 -14.82 -5.28
N LEU A 286 0.37 -14.63 -6.38
CA LEU A 286 0.02 -13.67 -7.42
C LEU A 286 -1.33 -14.00 -8.08
N ALA A 287 -1.57 -15.28 -8.36
CA ALA A 287 -2.85 -15.72 -8.91
C ALA A 287 -4.01 -15.42 -7.94
N ASN A 288 -3.82 -15.64 -6.64
CA ASN A 288 -4.80 -15.30 -5.62
C ASN A 288 -5.08 -13.80 -5.57
N MET A 289 -4.03 -12.97 -5.57
CA MET A 289 -4.15 -11.51 -5.60
C MET A 289 -4.92 -11.02 -6.83
N GLY A 290 -4.61 -11.56 -8.01
CA GLY A 290 -5.33 -11.24 -9.26
C GLY A 290 -6.80 -11.64 -9.21
N LEU A 291 -7.12 -12.84 -8.70
CA LEU A 291 -8.50 -13.29 -8.54
C LEU A 291 -9.29 -12.45 -7.53
N CYS A 292 -8.72 -12.17 -6.35
CA CYS A 292 -9.34 -11.32 -5.34
C CYS A 292 -9.60 -9.91 -5.88
N GLY A 293 -8.62 -9.31 -6.58
CA GLY A 293 -8.77 -8.01 -7.21
C GLY A 293 -9.86 -7.99 -8.28
N ALA A 294 -9.91 -9.02 -9.14
CA ALA A 294 -10.94 -9.15 -10.16
C ALA A 294 -12.35 -9.34 -9.56
N ILE A 295 -12.47 -10.13 -8.49
CA ILE A 295 -13.74 -10.31 -7.75
C ILE A 295 -14.17 -8.98 -7.11
N GLY A 296 -13.26 -8.28 -6.44
CA GLY A 296 -13.55 -6.98 -5.82
C GLY A 296 -13.98 -5.93 -6.84
N MET A 297 -13.27 -5.82 -7.96
CA MET A 297 -13.65 -4.95 -9.08
C MET A 297 -15.01 -5.35 -9.67
N GLY A 298 -15.24 -6.64 -9.91
CA GLY A 298 -16.50 -7.16 -10.43
C GLY A 298 -17.69 -6.85 -9.51
N TYR A 299 -17.50 -6.98 -8.19
CA TYR A 299 -18.50 -6.62 -7.19
C TYR A 299 -18.85 -5.13 -7.26
N ILE A 300 -17.84 -4.24 -7.26
CA ILE A 300 -18.06 -2.79 -7.33
C ILE A 300 -18.86 -2.41 -8.59
N LEU A 301 -18.48 -2.96 -9.75
CA LEU A 301 -19.19 -2.68 -11.00
C LEU A 301 -20.61 -3.24 -11.00
N ALA A 302 -20.83 -4.42 -10.42
CA ALA A 302 -22.15 -5.05 -10.34
C ALA A 302 -23.14 -4.27 -9.46
N VAL A 303 -22.66 -3.60 -8.41
CA VAL A 303 -23.52 -2.74 -7.55
C VAL A 303 -23.68 -1.32 -8.10
N GLY A 304 -23.16 -1.03 -9.31
CA GLY A 304 -23.21 0.30 -9.92
C GLY A 304 -22.25 1.32 -9.28
N GLY A 305 -21.19 0.83 -8.64
CA GLY A 305 -20.14 1.66 -8.06
C GLY A 305 -19.20 2.27 -9.11
N GLU A 306 -18.37 3.20 -8.64
CA GLU A 306 -17.44 3.96 -9.48
C GLU A 306 -16.00 3.54 -9.19
N LEU A 307 -15.20 3.35 -10.24
CA LEU A 307 -13.77 3.15 -10.14
C LEU A 307 -13.09 4.51 -10.06
N ASN A 308 -12.52 4.79 -8.89
CA ASN A 308 -11.75 5.99 -8.61
C ASN A 308 -10.57 5.67 -7.69
N GLY A 309 -9.73 6.66 -7.34
CA GLY A 309 -8.53 6.43 -6.54
C GLY A 309 -8.79 5.69 -5.23
N PRO A 310 -9.71 6.17 -4.37
CA PRO A 310 -10.12 5.49 -3.13
C PRO A 310 -10.58 4.04 -3.33
N VAL A 311 -11.44 3.79 -4.31
CA VAL A 311 -12.00 2.45 -4.57
C VAL A 311 -10.92 1.50 -5.08
N ILE A 312 -10.05 1.95 -5.99
CA ILE A 312 -8.95 1.13 -6.47
C ILE A 312 -7.99 0.82 -5.33
N GLY A 313 -7.67 1.79 -4.48
CA GLY A 313 -6.83 1.53 -3.31
C GLY A 313 -7.44 0.51 -2.34
N ALA A 314 -8.77 0.50 -2.19
CA ALA A 314 -9.46 -0.53 -1.41
C ALA A 314 -9.39 -1.92 -2.06
N ILE A 315 -9.48 -2.03 -3.39
CA ILE A 315 -9.34 -3.30 -4.11
C ILE A 315 -7.92 -3.89 -3.96
N PHE A 316 -6.91 -3.04 -3.81
CA PHE A 316 -5.50 -3.43 -3.66
C PHE A 316 -5.11 -3.81 -2.22
N THR A 317 -6.04 -3.71 -1.27
CA THR A 317 -5.85 -4.05 0.15
C THR A 317 -6.25 -5.50 0.43
#